data_AF-A0A0H3WR15-F1
#
_entry.id   AF-A0A0H3WR15-F1
#
_cell.length_a   1.000
_cell.length_b   1.000
_cell.length_c   1.000
_cell.angle_alpha   90.00
_cell.angle_beta   90.00
_cell.angle_gamma   90.00
#
_symmetry.space_group_name_H-M   'P 1'
#
loop_
_entity.id
_entity.type
_entity.pdbx_description
1 polymer ?
#
loop_
_entity_poly.entity_id
_entity_poly.type
_entity_poly.pdbx_seq_one_letter_code
_entity_poly.pdbx_strand_id
1 'polypeptide(L)'
;MPTANGAAAAQGQVGVTYQWDPQMQAGIDDMYMKGNGHPDNNHAHQISTILNDFLSRRTKVYTEVVYQRTNANAQALISGIVEPDGTSSGPSQTIARVGVLTRF
;
A
#
# COMPACT_ATOMS: atom_id res chain seq x y z
N MET A 1 4.25 12.54 -26.63
CA MET A 1 2.95 12.00 -27.09
C MET A 1 2.82 10.60 -26.48
N PRO A 2 2.07 10.36 -25.40
CA PRO A 2 1.82 9.01 -24.95
C PRO A 2 0.70 8.39 -25.80
N THR A 3 0.99 7.27 -26.45
CA THR A 3 0.00 6.41 -27.10
C THR A 3 -0.96 5.87 -26.03
N ALA A 4 -2.25 6.18 -26.18
CA ALA A 4 -3.31 5.64 -25.35
C ALA A 4 -3.50 4.14 -25.64
N ASN A 5 -2.73 3.28 -24.96
CA ASN A 5 -2.72 1.83 -25.16
C ASN A 5 -3.99 1.11 -24.66
N GLY A 6 -5.12 1.80 -24.51
CA GLY A 6 -6.37 1.21 -24.00
C GLY A 6 -6.21 0.54 -22.63
N ALA A 7 -5.14 0.83 -21.88
CA ALA A 7 -4.81 0.18 -20.62
C ALA A 7 -5.76 0.66 -19.52
N ALA A 8 -6.44 -0.27 -18.89
CA ALA A 8 -7.35 -0.07 -17.77
C ALA A 8 -6.88 -0.97 -16.63
N ALA A 9 -6.80 -0.40 -15.43
CA ALA A 9 -6.56 -1.15 -14.21
C ALA A 9 -7.82 -1.11 -13.35
N ALA A 10 -8.21 -2.26 -12.82
CA ALA A 10 -9.22 -2.35 -11.79
C ALA A 10 -8.51 -2.66 -10.47
N GLN A 11 -8.92 -1.98 -9.40
CA GLN A 11 -8.45 -2.25 -8.05
C GLN A 11 -9.64 -2.41 -7.11
N GLY A 12 -9.49 -3.30 -6.14
CA GLY A 12 -10.42 -3.47 -5.04
C GLY A 12 -9.64 -3.64 -3.74
N GLN A 13 -10.17 -3.09 -2.65
CA GLN A 13 -9.52 -3.15 -1.34
C GLN A 13 -10.55 -3.56 -0.29
N VAL A 14 -10.09 -4.34 0.68
CA VAL A 14 -10.83 -4.63 1.90
C VAL A 14 -9.89 -4.52 3.09
N GLY A 15 -10.39 -3.99 4.20
CA GLY A 15 -9.59 -3.82 5.40
C GLY A 15 -10.42 -3.78 6.66
N VAL A 16 -9.72 -3.95 7.77
CA VAL A 16 -10.30 -3.90 9.12
C VAL A 16 -9.39 -3.08 10.02
N THR A 17 -10.01 -2.39 10.96
CA THR A 17 -9.32 -1.66 12.03
C THR A 17 -9.88 -2.10 13.37
N TYR A 18 -8.99 -2.30 14.34
CA TYR A 18 -9.35 -2.72 15.69
C TYR A 18 -8.68 -1.82 16.73
N GLN A 19 -9.46 -1.42 17.73
CA GLN A 19 -9.02 -0.65 18.87
C GLN A 19 -9.02 -1.56 20.10
N TRP A 20 -7.85 -1.98 20.58
CA TRP A 20 -7.74 -2.83 21.78
C TRP A 20 -8.07 -2.04 23.06
N ASP A 21 -7.54 -0.82 23.16
CA ASP A 21 -7.74 0.11 24.27
C ASP A 21 -7.62 1.57 23.75
N PRO A 22 -7.89 2.62 24.55
CA PRO A 22 -7.85 4.01 24.07
C PRO A 22 -6.50 4.49 23.52
N GLN A 23 -5.39 3.82 23.83
CA GLN A 23 -4.02 4.15 23.41
C GLN A 23 -3.58 3.36 22.18
N MET A 24 -4.13 2.16 21.93
CA MET A 24 -3.66 1.26 20.88
C MET A 24 -4.71 0.95 19.81
N GLN A 25 -4.36 1.17 18.54
CA GLN A 25 -5.17 0.79 17.38
C GLN A 25 -4.30 0.15 16.30
N ALA A 26 -4.74 -0.98 15.75
CA ALA A 26 -4.17 -1.52 14.53
C ALA A 26 -5.15 -1.57 13.37
N GLY A 27 -4.61 -1.51 12.17
CA GLY A 27 -5.34 -1.74 10.92
C GLY A 27 -4.57 -2.69 10.01
N ILE A 28 -5.32 -3.43 9.20
CA ILE A 28 -4.80 -4.23 8.10
C ILE A 28 -5.74 -4.14 6.91
N ASP A 29 -5.18 -4.08 5.71
CA ASP A 29 -5.92 -4.17 4.46
C ASP A 29 -5.19 -5.03 3.43
N ASP A 30 -5.98 -5.62 2.53
CA ASP A 30 -5.52 -6.24 1.29
C ASP A 30 -6.13 -5.49 0.11
N MET A 31 -5.27 -5.09 -0.82
CA MET A 31 -5.65 -4.47 -2.07
C MET A 31 -5.22 -5.37 -3.23
N TYR A 32 -6.19 -5.78 -4.02
CA TYR A 32 -5.98 -6.50 -5.26
C TYR A 32 -6.05 -5.55 -6.45
N MET A 33 -5.03 -5.60 -7.30
CA MET A 33 -4.92 -4.80 -8.52
C MET A 33 -4.82 -5.73 -9.72
N LYS A 34 -5.56 -5.44 -10.79
CA LYS A 34 -5.51 -6.18 -12.05
C LYS A 34 -5.51 -5.25 -13.25
N GLY A 35 -4.48 -5.37 -14.08
CA GLY A 35 -4.40 -4.72 -15.39
C GLY A 35 -5.19 -5.48 -16.45
N ASN A 36 -5.71 -4.78 -17.45
CA ASN A 36 -6.54 -5.34 -18.53
C ASN A 36 -5.71 -6.07 -19.61
N GLY A 37 -5.04 -7.16 -19.26
CA GLY A 37 -4.67 -8.22 -20.22
C GLY A 37 -3.73 -7.88 -21.40
N HIS A 38 -3.33 -6.63 -21.64
CA HIS A 38 -2.42 -6.26 -22.72
C HIS A 38 -1.28 -5.38 -22.16
N PRO A 39 -0.01 -5.86 -22.15
CA PRO A 39 0.49 -7.11 -22.72
C PRO A 39 0.45 -8.34 -21.78
N ASP A 40 0.34 -8.20 -20.46
CA ASP A 40 0.83 -9.27 -19.55
C ASP A 40 -0.14 -9.78 -18.47
N ASN A 41 -1.43 -9.43 -18.49
CA ASN A 41 -2.41 -9.81 -17.44
C ASN A 41 -1.84 -9.60 -16.01
N ASN A 42 -1.15 -8.47 -15.83
CA ASN A 42 -0.47 -8.14 -14.60
C ASN A 42 -1.48 -8.03 -13.45
N HIS A 43 -1.15 -8.66 -12.34
CA HIS A 43 -1.93 -8.58 -11.12
C HIS A 43 -1.02 -8.50 -9.91
N ALA A 44 -1.53 -7.85 -8.87
CA ALA A 44 -0.79 -7.59 -7.66
C ALA A 44 -1.69 -7.69 -6.43
N HIS A 45 -1.11 -8.22 -5.35
CA HIS A 45 -1.66 -8.10 -4.00
C HIS A 45 -0.77 -7.15 -3.21
N GLN A 46 -1.37 -6.17 -2.55
CA GLN A 46 -0.71 -5.28 -1.62
C GLN A 46 -1.38 -5.42 -0.25
N ILE A 47 -0.61 -5.85 0.74
CA ILE A 47 -1.05 -5.92 2.12
C ILE A 47 -0.43 -4.75 2.87
N SER A 48 -1.28 -3.97 3.54
CA SER A 48 -0.85 -2.85 4.37
C SER A 48 -1.24 -3.13 5.81
N THR A 49 -0.33 -2.85 6.75
CA THR A 49 -0.58 -2.95 8.18
C THR A 49 -0.13 -1.67 8.86
N ILE A 50 -0.89 -1.22 9.86
CA ILE A 50 -0.54 -0.06 10.66
C ILE A 50 -0.80 -0.32 12.13
N LEU A 51 0.10 0.16 12.98
CA LEU A 51 -0.06 0.24 14.42
C LEU A 51 0.03 1.71 14.84
N ASN A 52 -0.93 2.17 15.63
CA ASN A 52 -0.98 3.51 16.19
C ASN A 52 -0.92 3.43 17.71
N ASP A 53 -0.07 4.27 18.29
CA ASP A 53 0.02 4.54 19.72
C ASP A 53 -0.37 6.01 19.98
N PHE A 54 -1.50 6.23 20.64
CA PHE A 54 -2.06 7.56 20.93
C PHE A 54 -1.46 8.11 22.23
N LEU A 55 -0.43 8.95 22.09
CA LEU A 55 0.17 9.69 23.20
C LEU A 55 -0.80 10.71 23.84
N SER A 56 -1.72 11.26 23.03
CA SER A 56 -2.78 12.15 23.49
C SER A 56 -3.96 12.18 22.51
N ARG A 57 -5.01 12.95 22.81
CA ARG A 57 -6.11 13.22 21.86
C ARG A 57 -5.66 13.91 20.57
N ARG A 58 -4.47 14.51 20.57
CA ARG A 58 -3.92 15.32 19.47
C ARG A 58 -2.71 14.69 18.81
N THR A 59 -2.02 13.76 19.48
CA THR A 59 -0.71 13.26 19.07
C THR A 59 -0.69 11.74 19.09
N LYS A 60 -0.19 11.13 18.01
CA LYS A 60 0.08 9.70 17.93
C LYS A 60 1.44 9.41 17.30
N VAL A 61 2.04 8.30 17.71
CA VAL A 61 3.12 7.64 16.98
C VAL A 61 2.50 6.51 16.15
N TYR A 62 3.00 6.29 14.95
CA TYR A 62 2.54 5.18 14.13
C TYR A 62 3.69 4.46 13.44
N THR A 63 3.49 3.16 13.24
CA THR A 63 4.34 2.32 12.41
C THR A 63 3.46 1.67 11.34
N GLU A 64 3.89 1.72 10.09
CA GLU A 64 3.19 1.15 8.95
C GLU A 64 4.14 0.24 8.18
N VAL A 65 3.65 -0.92 7.74
CA VAL A 65 4.35 -1.81 6.82
C VAL A 65 3.45 -2.13 5.65
N VAL A 66 3.96 -1.93 4.45
CA VAL A 66 3.27 -2.27 3.19
C VAL A 66 4.12 -3.25 2.41
N TYR A 67 3.51 -4.36 2.02
CA TYR A 67 4.12 -5.37 1.17
C TYR A 67 3.29 -5.56 -0.09
N GLN A 68 3.93 -5.48 -1.24
CA GLN A 68 3.31 -5.81 -2.53
C GLN A 68 4.00 -6.98 -3.19
N ARG A 69 3.20 -7.88 -3.76
CA ARG A 69 3.64 -8.95 -4.65
C ARG A 69 2.86 -8.89 -5.95
N THR A 70 3.58 -8.83 -7.07
CA THR A 70 3.04 -8.98 -8.42
C THR A 70 3.29 -10.39 -8.96
N ASN A 71 2.71 -10.70 -10.13
CA ASN A 71 3.08 -11.90 -10.89
C ASN A 71 4.55 -11.83 -11.37
N ALA A 72 5.10 -13.00 -11.72
CA ALA A 72 6.55 -13.19 -11.92
C ALA A 72 7.22 -12.28 -12.97
N ASN A 73 6.45 -11.78 -13.95
CA ASN A 73 6.96 -10.95 -15.04
C ASN A 73 6.64 -9.45 -14.85
N ALA A 74 6.14 -9.07 -13.68
CA ALA A 74 5.81 -7.70 -13.35
C ALA A 74 6.70 -7.18 -12.22
N GLN A 75 6.92 -5.88 -12.22
CA GLN A 75 7.63 -5.18 -11.16
C GLN A 75 6.63 -4.64 -10.13
N ALA A 76 6.96 -4.75 -8.85
CA ALA A 76 6.14 -4.19 -7.79
C ALA A 76 6.39 -2.69 -7.64
N LEU A 77 5.30 -1.93 -7.52
CA LEU A 77 5.29 -0.51 -7.18
C LEU A 77 4.14 -0.30 -6.19
N ILE A 78 4.47 -0.21 -4.91
CA ILE A 78 3.52 0.05 -3.82
C ILE A 78 2.77 1.32 -4.14
N SER A 79 1.45 1.26 -4.03
CA SER A 79 0.56 2.39 -4.31
C SER A 79 0.90 3.58 -3.42
N GLY A 80 0.98 4.77 -4.03
CA GLY A 80 1.32 6.01 -3.35
C GLY A 80 2.80 6.40 -3.39
N ILE A 81 3.69 5.52 -3.88
CA ILE A 81 5.03 5.91 -4.33
C ILE A 81 4.87 6.65 -5.66
N VAL A 82 5.41 7.86 -5.77
CA VAL A 82 5.35 8.70 -6.98
C VAL A 82 6.73 9.05 -7.54
N GLU A 83 7.77 8.58 -6.87
CA GLU A 83 9.16 8.75 -7.24
C GLU A 83 9.48 8.03 -8.57
N PRO A 84 10.22 8.66 -9.50
CA PRO A 84 10.56 8.06 -10.79
C PRO A 84 11.24 6.69 -10.69
N ASP A 85 12.06 6.50 -9.64
CA ASP A 85 12.82 5.27 -9.37
C ASP A 85 12.18 4.43 -8.25
N GLY A 86 10.89 4.66 -7.98
CA GLY A 86 10.14 4.00 -6.91
C GLY A 86 9.76 2.55 -7.18
N THR A 87 9.92 2.07 -8.41
CA THR A 87 9.56 0.72 -8.84
C THR A 87 10.63 -0.29 -8.43
N SER A 88 10.20 -1.43 -7.87
CA SER A 88 11.11 -2.53 -7.53
C SER A 88 11.73 -3.17 -8.77
N SER A 89 12.98 -3.63 -8.66
CA SER A 89 13.64 -4.40 -9.72
C SER A 89 13.07 -5.82 -9.89
N GLY A 90 12.12 -6.23 -9.05
CA GLY A 90 11.49 -7.54 -9.10
C GLY A 90 10.01 -7.52 -8.68
N PRO A 91 9.41 -8.70 -8.55
CA PRO A 91 7.97 -8.83 -8.32
C PRO A 91 7.52 -8.53 -6.89
N SER A 92 8.44 -8.23 -5.97
CA SER A 92 8.14 -7.90 -4.57
C SER A 92 8.69 -6.55 -4.19
N GLN A 93 7.95 -5.81 -3.37
CA GLN A 93 8.41 -4.60 -2.72
C GLN A 93 7.88 -4.54 -1.29
N THR A 94 8.70 -4.06 -0.37
CA THR A 94 8.32 -3.81 1.03
C THR A 94 8.73 -2.40 1.42
N ILE A 95 7.83 -1.68 2.07
CA ILE A 95 8.11 -0.41 2.73
C ILE A 95 7.72 -0.52 4.19
N ALA A 96 8.56 0.05 5.05
CA ALA A 96 8.23 0.33 6.44
C ALA A 96 8.33 1.83 6.70
N ARG A 97 7.37 2.38 7.45
CA ARG A 97 7.35 3.79 7.86
C ARG A 97 7.14 3.86 9.37
N VAL A 98 7.82 4.81 10.01
CA VAL A 98 7.57 5.20 11.39
C VAL A 98 7.41 6.71 11.40
N GLY A 99 6.39 7.21 12.11
CA GLY A 99 6.11 8.64 12.12
C GLY A 99 5.35 9.10 13.35
N VAL A 100 5.27 10.43 13.49
CA VAL A 100 4.50 11.12 14.52
C VAL A 100 3.51 12.04 13.83
N LEU A 101 2.25 12.00 14.27
CA LEU A 101 1.19 12.89 13.78
C LEU A 101 0.65 13.70 14.95
N THR A 102 0.73 15.03 14.84
CA THR A 102 0.14 15.98 15.81
C THR A 102 -0.88 16.88 15.10
N ARG A 103 -2.06 17.04 15.70
CA ARG A 103 -3.13 17.98 15.27
C ARG A 103 -3.17 19.18 16.22
N PHE A 104 -3.21 20.39 15.68
CA PHE A 104 -3.15 21.65 16.45
C PHE A 104 -4.53 22.30 16.62
#